data_AF-A0A2L2XFE2-F1
#
_entry.id   AF-A0A2L2XFE2-F1
#
_cell.length_a   1.000
_cell.length_b   1.000
_cell.length_c   1.000
_cell.angle_alpha   90.00
_cell.angle_beta   90.00
_cell.angle_gamma   90.00
#
_symmetry.space_group_name_H-M   'P 1'
#
loop_
_entity.id
_entity.type
_entity.pdbx_description
1 polymer ?
#
loop_
_entity_poly.entity_id
_entity_poly.type
_entity_poly.pdbx_seq_one_letter_code
_entity_poly.pdbx_strand_id
1 'polypeptide(L)'
;MARIGIITCSNCTQELDCASVVCLADMRKRKGLFKDYAPDERLDLVGIINCSGCPTAGAPQKILRRVRSIADLRVDALHFSFCMTALCPFKQKYEAVIKEAYPEIKIVMGTHTPPDPAVFRQEVKDLLCAERFTMSDLILGRPKNQSLAKE
;
A
#
# COMPACT_ATOMS: atom_id res chain seq x y z
N MET A 1 1.82 -6.73 -23.89
CA MET A 1 1.69 -5.42 -23.22
C MET A 1 0.91 -5.74 -21.97
N ALA A 2 1.56 -5.65 -20.82
CA ALA A 2 0.92 -5.99 -19.56
C ALA A 2 0.23 -4.76 -18.99
N ARG A 3 -1.09 -4.84 -18.86
CA ARG A 3 -1.94 -3.83 -18.25
C ARG A 3 -1.97 -4.06 -16.75
N ILE A 4 -1.32 -3.20 -16.00
CA ILE A 4 -1.12 -3.38 -14.57
C ILE A 4 -1.92 -2.36 -13.77
N GLY A 5 -2.44 -2.82 -12.64
CA GLY A 5 -2.97 -2.00 -11.57
C GLY A 5 -2.08 -2.04 -10.34
N ILE A 6 -2.10 -0.98 -9.53
CA ILE A 6 -1.41 -0.96 -8.23
C ILE A 6 -2.43 -0.66 -7.13
N ILE A 7 -2.44 -1.48 -6.07
CA ILE A 7 -3.18 -1.21 -4.83
C ILE A 7 -2.21 -0.84 -3.70
N THR A 8 -2.45 0.30 -3.07
CA THR A 8 -1.58 0.89 -2.03
C THR A 8 -2.21 0.85 -0.64
N CYS A 9 -1.42 0.95 0.42
CA CYS A 9 -1.95 1.05 1.79
C CYS A 9 -2.60 2.42 2.02
N SER A 10 -3.85 2.44 2.48
CA SER A 10 -4.55 3.69 2.83
C SER A 10 -3.85 4.44 3.95
N ASN A 11 -3.36 3.76 4.99
CA ASN A 11 -2.68 4.44 6.10
C ASN A 11 -1.39 5.11 5.61
N CYS A 12 -0.59 4.42 4.78
CA CYS A 12 0.63 5.04 4.26
C CYS A 12 0.33 6.24 3.35
N THR A 13 -0.72 6.16 2.53
CA THR A 13 -1.05 7.26 1.59
C THR A 13 -1.72 8.45 2.29
N GLN A 14 -2.56 8.20 3.31
CA GLN A 14 -3.34 9.26 3.98
C GLN A 14 -2.68 9.81 5.25
N GLU A 15 -1.92 9.00 6.01
CA GLU A 15 -1.32 9.43 7.28
C GLU A 15 0.15 9.84 7.16
N LEU A 16 0.85 9.31 6.15
CA LEU A 16 2.28 9.52 5.91
C LEU A 16 2.57 10.23 4.58
N ASP A 17 1.55 10.81 3.94
CA ASP A 17 1.68 11.55 2.68
C ASP A 17 2.39 10.77 1.56
N CYS A 18 2.26 9.44 1.54
CA CYS A 18 2.94 8.61 0.55
C CYS A 18 2.36 8.85 -0.85
N ALA A 19 3.09 9.60 -1.69
CA ALA A 19 2.75 9.85 -3.09
C ALA A 19 3.04 8.67 -4.05
N SER A 20 3.30 7.47 -3.53
CA SER A 20 3.60 6.26 -4.32
C SER A 20 4.81 6.37 -5.27
N VAL A 21 5.71 7.33 -5.03
CA VAL A 21 6.84 7.67 -5.92
C VAL A 21 7.74 6.46 -6.16
N VAL A 22 8.08 5.70 -5.11
CA VAL A 22 8.95 4.52 -5.23
C VAL A 22 8.27 3.39 -6.02
N CYS A 23 6.98 3.14 -5.79
CA CYS A 23 6.21 2.16 -6.57
C CYS A 23 6.24 2.49 -8.07
N LEU A 24 6.02 3.76 -8.43
CA LEU A 24 6.02 4.20 -9.82
C LEU A 24 7.43 4.24 -10.41
N ALA A 25 8.43 4.61 -9.63
CA ALA A 25 9.83 4.62 -10.05
C ALA A 25 10.31 3.21 -10.39
N ASP A 26 10.01 2.22 -9.56
CA ASP A 26 10.41 0.83 -9.79
C ASP A 26 9.63 0.19 -10.94
N MET A 27 8.36 0.54 -11.13
CA MET A 27 7.61 0.16 -12.33
C MET A 27 8.29 0.67 -13.60
N ARG A 28 8.63 1.98 -13.67
CA ARG A 28 9.30 2.58 -14.83
C ARG A 28 10.69 2.02 -15.07
N LYS A 29 11.43 1.72 -13.99
CA LYS A 29 12.80 1.18 -14.04
C LYS A 29 12.84 -0.35 -14.14
N ARG A 30 11.69 -1.02 -14.14
CA ARG A 30 11.55 -2.49 -14.08
C ARG A 30 12.36 -3.13 -12.95
N LYS A 31 12.25 -2.57 -11.74
CA LYS A 31 12.90 -3.07 -10.52
C LYS A 31 11.89 -3.75 -9.61
N GLY A 32 12.39 -4.39 -8.55
CA GLY A 32 11.56 -5.09 -7.57
C GLY A 32 10.77 -6.23 -8.22
N LEU A 33 9.45 -6.20 -8.04
CA LEU A 33 8.54 -7.22 -8.57
C LEU A 33 8.11 -6.94 -10.01
N PHE A 34 8.57 -5.84 -10.61
CA PHE A 34 8.37 -5.56 -12.03
C PHE A 34 9.43 -6.19 -12.94
N LYS A 35 10.47 -6.81 -12.36
CA LYS A 35 11.53 -7.51 -13.11
C LYS A 35 11.04 -8.79 -13.80
N ASP A 36 9.94 -9.36 -13.31
CA ASP A 36 9.40 -10.64 -13.78
C ASP A 36 8.61 -10.47 -15.10
N TYR A 37 8.36 -9.24 -15.55
CA TYR A 37 7.81 -8.96 -16.87
C TYR A 37 8.91 -8.98 -17.93
N ALA A 38 8.59 -9.48 -19.13
CA ALA A 38 9.55 -9.57 -20.22
C ALA A 38 10.15 -8.19 -20.55
N PRO A 39 11.47 -8.08 -20.82
CA PRO A 39 12.14 -6.79 -21.03
C PRO A 39 11.53 -5.95 -22.17
N ASP A 40 11.08 -6.62 -23.22
CA ASP A 40 10.44 -6.07 -24.42
C ASP A 40 8.92 -5.84 -24.24
N GLU A 41 8.29 -6.43 -23.23
CA GLU A 41 6.88 -6.23 -22.96
C GLU A 41 6.60 -4.86 -22.35
N ARG A 42 5.91 -3.97 -23.05
CA ARG A 42 5.45 -2.68 -22.49
C ARG A 42 4.55 -2.89 -21.26
N LEU A 43 4.88 -2.20 -20.16
CA LEU A 43 4.01 -2.04 -18.98
C LEU A 43 3.09 -0.83 -19.16
N ASP A 44 1.79 -1.04 -19.03
CA ASP A 44 0.76 0.00 -19.09
C ASP A 44 0.08 0.13 -17.73
N LEU A 45 0.27 1.27 -17.06
CA LEU A 45 -0.37 1.53 -15.77
C LEU A 45 -1.81 1.98 -16.00
N VAL A 46 -2.76 1.07 -15.78
CA VAL A 46 -4.19 1.35 -15.94
C VAL A 46 -4.73 2.21 -14.81
N GLY A 47 -4.22 2.00 -13.59
CA GLY A 47 -4.64 2.80 -12.45
C GLY A 47 -3.90 2.48 -11.16
N ILE A 48 -4.02 3.40 -10.22
CA ILE A 48 -3.56 3.24 -8.84
C ILE A 48 -4.74 3.49 -7.90
N ILE A 49 -4.93 2.57 -6.97
CA ILE A 49 -5.98 2.64 -5.95
C ILE A 49 -5.37 2.50 -4.56
N ASN A 50 -6.12 2.88 -3.54
CA ASN A 50 -5.81 2.59 -2.14
C ASN A 50 -6.70 1.45 -1.62
N CYS A 51 -6.16 0.68 -0.67
CA CYS A 51 -6.94 -0.30 0.06
C CYS A 51 -8.01 0.42 0.89
N SER A 52 -8.98 -0.34 1.40
CA SER A 52 -10.12 0.23 2.13
C SER A 52 -9.83 0.53 3.61
N GLY A 53 -8.56 0.52 4.04
CA GLY A 53 -8.16 0.57 5.45
C GLY A 53 -8.42 -0.76 6.18
N CYS A 54 -8.63 -0.71 7.50
CA CYS A 54 -9.03 -1.88 8.29
C CYS A 54 -10.42 -2.37 7.84
N PRO A 55 -10.62 -3.69 7.60
CA PRO A 55 -11.92 -4.22 7.20
C PRO A 55 -12.96 -4.12 8.33
N THR A 56 -12.56 -4.20 9.61
CA THR A 56 -13.49 -4.17 10.77
C THR A 56 -14.67 -5.16 10.59
N ALA A 57 -15.92 -4.71 10.76
CA ALA A 57 -17.13 -5.51 10.57
C ALA A 57 -17.54 -5.66 9.09
N GLY A 58 -17.15 -4.71 8.25
CA GLY A 58 -17.29 -4.81 6.80
C GLY A 58 -16.14 -5.64 6.25
N ALA A 59 -16.32 -6.97 6.32
CA ALA A 59 -15.42 -8.03 5.88
C ALA A 59 -14.67 -7.73 4.55
N PRO A 60 -13.73 -8.58 4.07
CA PRO A 60 -12.86 -8.24 2.94
C PRO A 60 -13.55 -7.67 1.68
N GLN A 61 -14.86 -7.82 1.50
CA GLN A 61 -15.70 -7.18 0.48
C GLN A 61 -15.48 -5.66 0.33
N LYS A 62 -15.09 -4.93 1.39
CA LYS A 62 -14.78 -3.49 1.26
C LYS A 62 -13.61 -3.25 0.28
N ILE A 63 -12.68 -4.20 0.18
CA ILE A 63 -11.60 -4.14 -0.81
C ILE A 63 -12.11 -4.40 -2.23
N LEU A 64 -13.09 -5.29 -2.40
CA LEU A 64 -13.67 -5.59 -3.71
C LEU A 64 -14.29 -4.35 -4.36
N ARG A 65 -14.93 -3.48 -3.56
CA ARG A 65 -15.42 -2.19 -4.06
C ARG A 65 -14.30 -1.32 -4.65
N ARG A 66 -13.10 -1.32 -4.04
CA ARG A 66 -11.93 -0.59 -4.54
C ARG A 66 -11.32 -1.27 -5.76
N VAL A 67 -11.21 -2.59 -5.74
CA VAL A 67 -10.64 -3.37 -6.86
C VAL A 67 -11.53 -3.30 -8.09
N ARG A 68 -12.85 -3.26 -7.92
CA ARG A 68 -13.79 -3.11 -9.03
C ARG A 68 -13.49 -1.90 -9.93
N SER A 69 -13.10 -0.76 -9.34
CA SER A 69 -12.83 0.46 -10.12
C SER A 69 -11.62 0.34 -11.06
N ILE A 70 -10.77 -0.67 -10.88
CA ILE A 70 -9.65 -0.96 -11.78
C ILE A 70 -9.86 -2.25 -12.58
N ALA A 71 -10.52 -3.24 -12.01
CA ALA A 71 -10.89 -4.49 -12.68
C ALA A 71 -11.81 -4.22 -13.90
N ASP A 72 -12.80 -3.34 -13.75
CA ASP A 72 -13.74 -2.97 -14.82
C ASP A 72 -13.03 -2.27 -16.01
N LEU A 73 -11.78 -1.81 -15.84
CA LEU A 73 -10.95 -1.15 -16.86
C LEU A 73 -9.94 -2.08 -17.56
N ARG A 74 -10.12 -3.40 -17.41
CA ARG A 74 -9.28 -4.47 -17.98
C ARG A 74 -7.83 -4.36 -17.51
N VAL A 75 -7.50 -5.02 -16.41
CA VAL A 75 -6.12 -5.23 -15.95
C VAL A 75 -5.75 -6.70 -16.03
N ASP A 76 -4.52 -6.98 -16.45
CA ASP A 76 -3.97 -8.34 -16.49
C ASP A 76 -3.37 -8.72 -15.13
N ALA A 77 -2.82 -7.74 -14.40
CA ALA A 77 -2.23 -7.96 -13.10
C ALA A 77 -2.52 -6.83 -12.11
N LEU A 78 -2.72 -7.18 -10.84
CA LEU A 78 -2.87 -6.25 -9.74
C LEU A 78 -1.71 -6.42 -8.76
N HIS A 79 -0.86 -5.40 -8.67
CA HIS A 79 0.26 -5.35 -7.74
C HIS A 79 -0.17 -4.80 -6.39
N PHE A 80 0.02 -5.60 -5.34
CA PHE A 80 0.00 -5.11 -3.96
C PHE A 80 1.27 -4.33 -3.70
N SER A 81 1.15 -3.08 -3.25
CA SER A 81 2.31 -2.28 -2.90
C SER A 81 3.11 -2.93 -1.78
N PHE A 82 4.41 -2.63 -1.74
CA PHE A 82 5.27 -3.16 -0.68
C PHE A 82 4.75 -2.84 0.73
N CYS A 83 4.25 -1.62 0.98
CA CYS A 83 3.71 -1.28 2.28
C CYS A 83 2.50 -2.17 2.66
N MET A 84 1.69 -2.64 1.70
CA MET A 84 0.65 -3.62 1.99
C MET A 84 1.24 -4.99 2.32
N THR A 85 2.22 -5.47 1.55
CA THR A 85 2.80 -6.80 1.79
C THR A 85 3.61 -6.87 3.08
N ALA A 86 4.24 -5.76 3.47
CA ALA A 86 5.04 -5.66 4.68
C ALA A 86 4.20 -5.40 5.94
N LEU A 87 3.22 -4.50 5.88
CA LEU A 87 2.52 -3.96 7.07
C LEU A 87 1.12 -4.53 7.25
N CYS A 88 0.42 -4.94 6.19
CA CYS A 88 -0.99 -5.25 6.29
C CYS A 88 -1.21 -6.65 6.91
N PRO A 89 -1.91 -6.75 8.06
CA PRO A 89 -2.23 -8.04 8.66
C PRO A 89 -3.29 -8.81 7.87
N PHE A 90 -4.01 -8.15 6.97
CA PHE A 90 -5.12 -8.72 6.20
C PHE A 90 -4.72 -9.10 4.76
N LYS A 91 -3.45 -9.00 4.38
CA LYS A 91 -3.01 -9.17 2.99
C LYS A 91 -3.44 -10.50 2.35
N GLN A 92 -3.38 -11.61 3.11
CA GLN A 92 -3.77 -12.93 2.62
C GLN A 92 -5.29 -13.05 2.44
N LYS A 93 -6.08 -12.46 3.35
CA LYS A 93 -7.54 -12.42 3.21
C LYS A 93 -7.96 -11.57 2.01
N TYR A 94 -7.27 -10.44 1.79
CA TYR A 94 -7.48 -9.61 0.62
C TYR A 94 -7.13 -10.32 -0.67
N GLU A 95 -5.96 -10.97 -0.73
CA GLU A 95 -5.57 -11.78 -1.88
C GLU A 95 -6.60 -12.87 -2.19
N ALA A 96 -7.04 -13.62 -1.18
CA ALA A 96 -8.01 -14.70 -1.35
C ALA A 96 -9.34 -14.19 -1.94
N VAL A 97 -9.91 -13.15 -1.34
CA VAL A 97 -11.23 -12.62 -1.76
C VAL A 97 -11.15 -11.93 -3.12
N ILE A 98 -10.03 -11.29 -3.46
CA ILE A 98 -9.84 -10.73 -4.80
C ILE A 98 -9.69 -11.85 -5.84
N LYS A 99 -8.91 -12.89 -5.57
CA LYS A 99 -8.74 -14.03 -6.49
C LYS A 99 -10.07 -14.77 -6.73
N GLU A 100 -10.90 -14.88 -5.70
CA GLU A 100 -12.23 -15.48 -5.81
C GLU A 100 -13.15 -14.63 -6.71
N ALA A 101 -13.11 -13.30 -6.57
CA ALA A 101 -13.96 -12.40 -7.33
C ALA A 101 -13.48 -12.11 -8.77
N TYR A 102 -12.16 -12.14 -9.01
CA TYR A 102 -11.52 -11.81 -10.28
C TYR A 102 -10.41 -12.82 -10.62
N PRO A 103 -10.77 -14.08 -10.94
CA PRO A 103 -9.81 -15.15 -11.21
C PRO A 103 -8.90 -14.89 -12.41
N GLU A 104 -9.31 -14.04 -13.34
CA GLU A 104 -8.56 -13.63 -14.52
C GLU A 104 -7.43 -12.63 -14.21
N ILE A 105 -7.49 -11.93 -13.06
CA ILE A 105 -6.49 -10.93 -12.68
C ILE A 105 -5.36 -11.60 -11.91
N LYS A 106 -4.14 -11.53 -12.44
CA LYS A 106 -2.94 -12.01 -11.75
C LYS A 106 -2.61 -11.13 -10.54
N ILE A 107 -2.70 -11.68 -9.33
CA ILE A 107 -2.28 -10.95 -8.12
C ILE A 107 -0.77 -11.08 -7.92
N VAL A 108 -0.08 -9.94 -7.82
CA VAL A 108 1.36 -9.86 -7.60
C VAL A 108 1.64 -9.22 -6.23
N MET A 109 2.35 -9.95 -5.37
CA MET A 109 2.63 -9.53 -4.00
C MET A 109 3.90 -8.69 -3.90
N GLY A 110 3.81 -7.43 -4.31
CA GLY A 110 4.86 -6.44 -4.14
C GLY A 110 4.96 -5.47 -5.32
N THR A 111 5.60 -4.33 -5.06
CA THR A 111 5.99 -3.36 -6.10
C THR A 111 7.51 -3.19 -6.08
N HIS A 112 8.02 -2.52 -5.06
CA HIS A 112 9.45 -2.35 -4.83
C HIS A 112 9.97 -3.34 -3.80
N THR A 113 11.28 -3.57 -3.83
CA THR A 113 12.00 -4.34 -2.79
C THR A 113 12.80 -3.34 -1.94
N PRO A 114 12.32 -2.94 -0.77
CA PRO A 114 13.12 -2.19 0.19
C PRO A 114 14.02 -3.13 1.00
N PRO A 115 14.89 -2.58 1.87
CA PRO A 115 15.61 -3.36 2.88
C PRO A 115 14.69 -4.18 3.78
N ASP A 116 15.29 -4.97 4.68
CA ASP A 116 14.63 -5.91 5.61
C ASP A 116 13.20 -5.46 6.03
N PRO A 117 12.16 -6.27 5.74
CA PRO A 117 10.78 -5.96 6.12
C PRO A 117 10.59 -5.65 7.62
N ALA A 118 11.44 -6.16 8.50
CA ALA A 118 11.40 -5.84 9.92
C ALA A 118 11.80 -4.37 10.19
N VAL A 119 12.86 -3.90 9.56
CA VAL A 119 13.32 -2.50 9.65
C VAL A 119 12.24 -1.57 9.11
N PHE A 120 11.70 -1.89 7.92
CA PHE A 120 10.64 -1.07 7.33
C PHE A 120 9.38 -0.98 8.22
N ARG A 121 8.97 -2.09 8.84
CA ARG A 121 7.85 -2.10 9.80
C ARG A 121 8.11 -1.16 10.96
N GLN A 122 9.32 -1.18 11.50
CA GLN A 122 9.70 -0.37 12.64
C GLN A 122 9.71 1.12 12.27
N GLU A 123 10.34 1.49 11.16
CA GLU A 123 10.38 2.88 10.67
C GLU A 123 8.97 3.42 10.39
N VAL A 124 8.10 2.63 9.74
CA VAL A 124 6.73 3.04 9.47
C VAL A 124 5.92 3.17 10.75
N LYS A 125 6.12 2.28 11.73
CA LYS A 125 5.49 2.39 13.05
C LYS A 125 5.91 3.70 13.73
N ASP A 126 7.19 4.02 13.71
CA ASP A 126 7.71 5.22 14.36
C ASP A 126 7.14 6.49 13.70
N LEU A 127 7.01 6.52 12.38
CA LEU A 127 6.36 7.62 11.66
C LEU A 127 4.87 7.76 11.98
N LEU A 128 4.14 6.65 12.01
CA LEU A 128 2.69 6.65 12.30
C LEU A 128 2.39 7.01 13.75
N CYS A 129 3.24 6.59 14.68
CA CYS A 129 3.10 6.83 16.11
C CYS A 129 3.85 8.07 16.59
N ALA A 130 4.43 8.86 15.69
CA ALA A 130 5.12 10.09 16.04
C ALA A 130 4.14 11.05 16.74
N GLU A 131 4.52 11.48 17.93
CA GLU A 131 3.71 12.40 18.72
C GLU A 131 3.58 13.74 17.99
N ARG A 132 2.34 14.20 17.82
CA ARG A 132 2.03 15.47 17.15
C ARG A 132 1.55 16.46 18.17
N PHE A 133 2.12 17.66 18.17
CA PHE A 133 1.60 18.74 18.99
C PHE A 133 0.20 19.12 18.50
N THR A 134 -0.79 18.99 19.37
CA THR A 134 -2.20 19.20 19.05
C THR A 134 -2.72 20.53 19.57
N MET A 135 -3.94 20.89 19.18
CA MET A 135 -4.64 22.04 19.76
C MET A 135 -4.87 21.86 21.26
N SER A 136 -5.10 20.64 21.73
CA SER A 136 -5.25 20.35 23.16
C SER A 136 -3.98 20.67 23.93
N ASP A 137 -2.81 20.40 23.35
CA ASP A 137 -1.52 20.71 23.96
C ASP A 137 -1.30 22.22 24.06
N LEU A 138 -1.75 22.98 23.04
CA LEU A 138 -1.74 24.44 23.08
C LEU A 138 -2.69 24.99 24.17
N ILE A 139 -3.93 24.50 24.23
CA ILE A 139 -4.95 24.93 25.19
C ILE A 139 -4.49 24.67 26.62
N LEU A 140 -3.84 23.54 26.87
CA LEU A 140 -3.35 23.13 28.19
C LEU A 140 -1.96 23.68 28.53
N GLY A 141 -1.35 24.50 27.65
CA GLY A 141 -0.03 25.08 27.88
C GLY A 141 1.11 24.05 27.95
N ARG A 142 0.97 22.90 27.29
CA ARG A 142 1.99 21.85 27.27
C ARG A 142 3.18 22.28 26.41
N PRO A 143 4.43 21.92 26.79
CA PRO A 143 5.60 22.30 26.01
C PRO A 143 5.64 21.56 24.66
N LYS A 144 5.90 22.31 23.58
CA LYS A 144 6.30 21.74 22.28
C LYS A 144 7.70 21.14 22.45
N ASN A 145 7.79 19.84 22.73
CA ASN A 145 8.99 18.96 22.73
C ASN A 145 9.18 18.08 23.98
N GLN A 146 8.14 17.80 24.77
CA GLN A 146 8.18 16.51 25.47
C GLN A 146 7.68 15.44 24.51
N SER A 147 8.51 15.10 23.50
CA SER A 147 8.52 13.72 23.05
C SER A 147 8.81 12.92 24.30
N LEU A 148 7.86 12.11 24.77
CA LEU A 148 8.05 11.25 25.94
C LEU A 148 9.45 10.64 25.87
N ALA A 149 10.35 11.09 26.75
CA ALA A 149 11.64 10.45 26.92
C ALA A 149 11.30 9.01 27.27
N LYS A 150 11.58 8.09 26.33
CA LYS A 150 11.40 6.66 26.56
C LYS A 150 12.29 6.32 27.76
N GLU A 151 11.68 6.06 28.91
CA GLU A 151 12.27 5.23 29.97
C GLU A 151 12.39 3.78 29.47
#